data_AF-A0A1V5M472-F1
#
_entry.id   AF-A0A1V5M472-F1
#
_cell.length_a   1.000
_cell.length_b   1.000
_cell.length_c   1.000
_cell.angle_alpha   90.00
_cell.angle_beta   90.00
_cell.angle_gamma   90.00
#
_symmetry.space_group_name_H-M   'P 1'
#
loop_
_entity.id
_entity.type
_entity.pdbx_description
1 polymer ?
#
loop_
_entity_poly.entity_id
_entity_poly.type
_entity_poly.pdbx_seq_one_letter_code
_entity_poly.pdbx_strand_id
1 'polypeptide(L)'
;MRDELMHLGVSQLSAGSSTSPGGYCDGEDKGEAPQFLTGDHRNLDEMVYTLCRSDFMPSFCTGCYRKGRTGHDFMELAKPGQIQTFCSSNGLITFLEYLLDYATPATRAEGEALIARHLARIADEKLRAWTARQLEETRAGARDLYV
;
A
#
# COMPACT_ATOMS: atom_id res chain seq x y z
N MET A 1 -5.71 12.00 15.97
CA MET A 1 -4.47 12.56 15.38
C MET A 1 -3.99 11.83 14.13
N ARG A 2 -3.37 10.64 14.18
CA ARG A 2 -2.76 10.04 12.97
C ARG A 2 -3.77 9.89 11.82
N ASP A 3 -4.96 9.39 12.13
CA ASP A 3 -6.00 9.18 11.12
C ASP A 3 -6.54 10.50 10.54
N GLU A 4 -6.51 11.59 11.31
CA GLU A 4 -6.85 12.93 10.82
C GLU A 4 -5.75 13.47 9.90
N LEU A 5 -4.47 13.27 10.24
CA LEU A 5 -3.34 13.75 9.43
C LEU A 5 -3.30 13.10 8.04
N MET A 6 -3.87 11.90 7.86
CA MET A 6 -3.99 11.27 6.55
C MET A 6 -4.78 12.14 5.56
N HIS A 7 -5.73 12.92 6.05
CA HIS A 7 -6.54 13.83 5.23
C HIS A 7 -5.81 15.12 4.86
N LEU A 8 -4.61 15.36 5.42
CA LEU A 8 -3.83 16.58 5.20
C LEU A 8 -2.67 16.40 4.20
N GLY A 9 -2.72 15.35 3.37
CA GLY A 9 -1.77 15.14 2.27
C GLY A 9 -0.58 14.23 2.59
N VAL A 10 -0.66 13.44 3.68
CA VAL A 10 0.31 12.37 3.94
C VAL A 10 0.20 11.31 2.85
N SER A 11 1.32 10.95 2.23
CA SER A 11 1.38 9.97 1.13
C SER A 11 2.11 8.67 1.51
N GLN A 12 2.81 8.64 2.65
CA GLN A 12 3.52 7.47 3.16
C GLN A 12 3.47 7.41 4.68
N LEU A 13 3.38 6.20 5.23
CA LEU A 13 3.23 5.97 6.66
C LEU A 13 3.80 4.59 7.05
N SER A 14 4.42 4.49 8.24
CA SER A 14 4.98 3.23 8.76
C SER A 14 4.02 2.52 9.72
N ALA A 15 3.85 1.20 9.64
CA ALA A 15 2.92 0.47 10.49
C ALA A 15 3.56 -0.79 11.07
N GLY A 16 3.17 -1.18 12.28
CA GLY A 16 3.79 -2.30 13.01
C GLY A 16 5.27 -2.08 13.32
N SER A 17 5.71 -0.82 13.47
CA SER A 17 7.12 -0.46 13.61
C SER A 17 7.72 -0.89 14.95
N SER A 18 8.93 -1.43 14.90
CA SER A 18 9.83 -1.58 16.04
C SER A 18 11.02 -0.61 15.90
N THR A 19 11.30 0.14 16.96
CA THR A 19 12.31 1.22 16.99
C THR A 19 13.55 0.86 17.82
N SER A 20 13.62 -0.38 18.31
CA SER A 20 14.79 -0.95 18.97
C SER A 20 15.61 -1.78 17.99
N PRO A 21 16.96 -1.77 18.09
CA PRO A 21 17.79 -2.72 17.36
C PRO A 21 17.35 -4.16 17.64
N GLY A 22 17.06 -4.92 16.58
CA GLY A 22 16.60 -6.31 16.67
C GLY A 22 15.13 -6.51 17.10
N GLY A 23 14.35 -5.45 17.30
CA GLY A 23 13.01 -5.55 17.89
C GLY A 23 11.90 -6.15 17.02
N TYR A 24 12.22 -6.78 15.88
CA TYR A 24 11.30 -7.61 15.10
C TYR A 24 11.54 -9.12 15.27
N CYS A 25 12.61 -9.52 15.99
CA CYS A 25 12.89 -10.93 16.26
C CYS A 25 11.97 -11.47 17.36
N ASP A 26 11.42 -12.66 17.17
CA ASP A 26 10.65 -13.36 18.20
C ASP A 26 11.56 -13.71 19.40
N GLY A 27 11.19 -13.22 20.60
CA GLY A 27 11.71 -13.75 21.86
C GLY A 27 12.89 -13.04 22.52
N GLU A 28 13.44 -11.95 21.97
CA GLU A 28 14.51 -11.20 22.66
C GLU A 28 14.31 -9.68 22.55
N ASP A 29 13.69 -9.09 23.56
CA ASP A 29 14.05 -7.72 23.93
C ASP A 29 15.48 -7.78 24.46
N LYS A 30 16.45 -7.38 23.63
CA LYS A 30 17.86 -7.39 23.99
C LYS A 30 18.21 -6.37 25.08
N GLY A 31 17.22 -5.65 25.62
CA GLY A 31 17.42 -4.60 26.61
C GLY A 31 18.09 -3.36 26.02
N GLU A 32 18.18 -3.26 24.69
CA GLU A 32 18.65 -2.07 24.00
C GLU A 32 17.51 -1.05 23.89
N ALA A 33 17.78 0.17 24.35
CA ALA A 33 16.77 1.21 24.41
C ALA A 33 16.27 1.57 23.00
N PRO A 34 14.94 1.70 22.80
CA PRO A 34 14.40 2.16 21.52
C PRO A 34 14.90 3.58 21.20
N GLN A 35 15.06 3.90 19.92
CA GLN A 35 15.41 5.25 19.49
C GLN A 35 14.36 6.28 19.98
N PHE A 36 13.09 5.89 19.97
CA PHE A 36 11.95 6.63 20.51
C PHE A 36 10.78 5.68 20.76
N LEU A 37 9.85 6.09 21.62
CA LEU A 37 8.61 5.36 21.87
C LEU A 37 7.61 5.59 20.73
N THR A 38 7.01 4.52 20.23
CA THR A 38 5.95 4.62 19.22
C THR A 38 4.65 5.13 19.86
N GLY A 39 3.97 6.05 19.17
CA GLY A 39 2.66 6.57 19.61
C GLY A 39 1.46 5.84 19.00
N ASP A 40 1.71 4.87 18.12
CA ASP A 40 0.72 4.04 17.46
C ASP A 40 1.23 2.61 17.47
N HIS A 41 0.48 1.73 18.14
CA HIS A 41 0.86 0.34 18.39
C HIS A 41 0.05 -0.64 17.53
N ARG A 42 -0.78 -0.13 16.62
CA ARG A 42 -1.50 -0.99 15.68
C ARG A 42 -0.52 -1.79 14.84
N ASN A 43 -0.80 -3.08 14.70
CA ASN A 43 -0.08 -3.91 13.74
C ASN A 43 -0.44 -3.51 12.30
N LEU A 44 0.24 -4.11 11.33
CA LEU A 44 0.03 -3.78 9.92
C LEU A 44 -1.41 -4.06 9.45
N ASP A 45 -2.01 -5.18 9.86
CA ASP A 45 -3.37 -5.56 9.46
C ASP A 45 -4.42 -4.58 10.03
N GLU A 46 -4.29 -4.18 11.30
CA GLU A 46 -5.16 -3.18 11.93
C GLU A 46 -5.07 -1.81 11.25
N MET A 47 -3.85 -1.42 10.84
CA MET A 47 -3.66 -0.18 10.07
C MET A 47 -4.31 -0.27 8.69
N VAL A 48 -4.06 -1.37 7.96
CA VAL A 48 -4.65 -1.60 6.64
C VAL A 48 -6.18 -1.62 6.73
N TYR A 49 -6.74 -2.30 7.72
CA TYR A 49 -8.18 -2.31 7.98
C TYR A 49 -8.73 -0.89 8.20
N THR A 50 -8.04 -0.09 9.03
CA THR A 50 -8.44 1.30 9.28
C THR A 50 -8.43 2.13 7.99
N LEU A 51 -7.37 2.02 7.18
CA LEU A 51 -7.26 2.71 5.90
C LEU A 51 -8.42 2.34 4.96
N CYS A 52 -8.77 1.05 4.87
CA CYS A 52 -9.87 0.58 4.04
C CYS A 52 -11.22 1.20 4.45
N ARG A 53 -11.48 1.26 5.77
CA ARG A 53 -12.72 1.85 6.31
C ARG A 53 -12.81 3.35 6.11
N SER A 54 -11.68 4.02 5.94
CA SER A 54 -11.59 5.45 5.63
C SER A 54 -11.47 5.73 4.13
N ASP A 55 -11.68 4.74 3.26
CA ASP A 55 -11.58 4.85 1.80
C ASP A 55 -10.21 5.32 1.28
N PHE A 56 -9.15 5.09 2.07
CA PHE A 56 -7.76 5.25 1.64
C PHE A 56 -7.23 3.91 1.14
N MET A 57 -6.73 3.87 -0.10
CA MET A 57 -6.13 2.68 -0.70
C MET A 57 -4.70 2.46 -0.17
N PRO A 58 -4.43 1.41 0.62
CA PRO A 58 -3.07 1.03 0.98
C PRO A 58 -2.30 0.62 -0.28
N SER A 59 -0.98 0.78 -0.27
CA SER A 59 -0.14 0.44 -1.41
C SER A 59 1.25 0.03 -0.92
N PHE A 60 1.77 -1.05 -1.51
CA PHE A 60 3.13 -1.54 -1.29
C PHE A 60 3.96 -1.40 -2.58
N CYS A 61 3.56 -0.45 -3.43
CA CYS A 61 4.12 -0.24 -4.75
C CYS A 61 5.61 0.14 -4.71
N THR A 62 6.38 -0.56 -5.53
CA THR A 62 7.79 -0.30 -5.80
C THR A 62 8.08 -0.19 -7.30
N GLY A 63 7.04 -0.03 -8.13
CA GLY A 63 7.13 -0.03 -9.59
C GLY A 63 7.98 1.11 -10.18
N CYS A 64 7.96 2.30 -9.59
CA CYS A 64 8.82 3.40 -10.03
C CYS A 64 10.31 3.05 -9.94
N TYR A 65 10.70 2.38 -8.84
CA TYR A 65 12.07 1.90 -8.67
C TYR A 65 12.43 0.88 -9.75
N ARG A 66 11.60 -0.14 -9.97
CA ARG A 66 11.85 -1.19 -10.98
C ARG A 66 11.88 -0.67 -12.42
N LYS A 67 11.17 0.41 -12.71
CA LYS A 67 11.13 1.05 -14.04
C LYS A 67 12.16 2.17 -14.21
N GLY A 68 13.01 2.42 -13.20
CA GLY A 68 14.01 3.49 -13.25
C GLY A 68 13.44 4.91 -13.16
N ARG A 69 12.15 5.07 -12.80
CA ARG A 69 11.48 6.36 -12.64
C ARG A 69 11.95 7.01 -11.34
N THR A 70 13.13 7.62 -11.39
CA THR A 70 13.80 8.22 -10.24
C THR A 70 14.26 9.63 -10.57
N GLY A 71 14.42 10.48 -9.56
CA GLY A 71 14.91 11.84 -9.74
C GLY A 71 14.08 12.64 -10.74
N HIS A 72 14.70 13.05 -11.84
CA HIS A 72 14.07 13.86 -12.89
C HIS A 72 12.91 13.13 -13.58
N ASP A 73 13.11 11.89 -13.99
CA ASP A 73 12.13 11.11 -14.76
C ASP A 73 10.84 10.87 -13.96
N PHE A 74 10.96 10.70 -12.64
CA PHE A 74 9.80 10.67 -11.76
C PHE A 74 9.04 11.99 -11.78
N MET A 75 9.75 13.12 -11.67
CA MET A 75 9.13 14.44 -11.59
C MET A 75 8.47 14.87 -12.91
N GLU A 76 8.99 14.41 -14.05
CA GLU A 76 8.35 14.62 -15.37
C GLU A 76 6.96 13.97 -15.44
N LEU A 77 6.76 12.85 -14.75
CA LEU A 77 5.47 12.19 -14.67
C LEU A 77 4.60 12.80 -13.56
N ALA A 78 5.20 13.12 -12.41
CA ALA A 78 4.48 13.57 -11.22
C ALA A 78 3.92 14.99 -11.34
N LYS A 79 4.72 15.97 -11.79
CA LYS A 79 4.31 17.37 -11.89
C LYS A 79 3.09 17.61 -12.80
N PRO A 80 2.99 17.01 -14.00
CA PRO A 80 1.81 17.16 -14.84
C PRO A 80 0.64 16.25 -14.42
N GLY A 81 0.79 15.47 -13.34
CA GLY A 81 -0.24 14.56 -12.86
C GLY A 81 -0.34 13.23 -13.64
N GLN A 82 0.56 12.95 -14.57
CA GLN A 82 0.56 11.69 -15.32
C GLN A 82 0.89 10.49 -14.44
N ILE A 83 1.59 10.69 -13.31
CA ILE A 83 1.96 9.62 -12.38
C ILE A 83 0.76 8.80 -11.88
N GLN A 84 -0.43 9.41 -11.81
CA GLN A 84 -1.64 8.77 -11.33
C GLN A 84 -2.10 7.56 -12.18
N THR A 85 -1.74 7.53 -13.47
CA THR A 85 -2.05 6.40 -14.36
C THR A 85 -1.25 5.16 -14.01
N PHE A 86 -0.09 5.33 -13.37
CA PHE A 86 0.74 4.22 -12.90
C PHE A 86 0.44 3.88 -11.44
N CYS A 87 0.38 4.89 -10.58
CA CYS A 87 0.24 4.71 -9.13
C CYS A 87 -1.09 4.06 -8.73
N SER A 88 -2.19 4.42 -9.40
CA SER A 88 -3.51 3.87 -9.05
C SER A 88 -3.57 2.37 -9.30
N SER A 89 -3.10 1.93 -10.47
CA SER A 89 -3.11 0.52 -10.88
C SER A 89 -2.12 -0.30 -10.04
N ASN A 90 -0.89 0.18 -9.87
CA ASN A 90 0.12 -0.51 -9.05
C ASN A 90 -0.30 -0.58 -7.58
N GLY A 91 -1.00 0.44 -7.07
CA GLY A 91 -1.58 0.43 -5.73
C GLY A 91 -2.59 -0.70 -5.56
N LEU A 92 -3.55 -0.85 -6.48
CA LEU A 92 -4.54 -1.93 -6.44
C LEU A 92 -3.91 -3.31 -6.49
N ILE A 93 -2.93 -3.50 -7.37
CA ILE A 93 -2.26 -4.80 -7.56
C ILE A 93 -1.50 -5.20 -6.30
N THR A 94 -0.60 -4.33 -5.82
CA THR A 94 0.20 -4.63 -4.61
C THR A 94 -0.65 -4.72 -3.35
N PHE A 95 -1.77 -4.00 -3.30
CA PHE A 95 -2.71 -4.15 -2.21
C PHE A 95 -3.39 -5.52 -2.24
N LEU A 96 -3.81 -6.00 -3.41
CA LEU A 96 -4.37 -7.35 -3.52
C LEU A 96 -3.36 -8.42 -3.11
N GLU A 97 -2.08 -8.29 -3.48
CA GLU A 97 -1.03 -9.19 -3.02
C GLU A 97 -0.99 -9.26 -1.49
N TYR A 98 -1.00 -8.10 -0.82
CA TYR A 98 -1.05 -8.05 0.63
C TYR A 98 -2.29 -8.77 1.20
N LEU A 99 -3.46 -8.55 0.60
CA LEU A 99 -4.71 -9.16 1.05
C LEU A 99 -4.72 -10.69 0.91
N LEU A 100 -4.07 -11.22 -0.11
CA LEU A 100 -3.99 -12.67 -0.35
C LEU A 100 -2.95 -13.34 0.54
N ASP A 101 -1.83 -12.66 0.80
CA ASP A 101 -0.66 -13.28 1.41
C ASP A 101 -0.60 -13.08 2.93
N TYR A 102 -1.15 -11.97 3.46
CA TYR A 102 -0.94 -11.58 4.86
C TYR A 102 -2.19 -11.15 5.62
N ALA A 103 -3.24 -10.68 4.94
CA ALA A 103 -4.38 -10.07 5.63
C ALA A 103 -5.25 -11.08 6.39
N THR A 104 -5.84 -10.62 7.49
CA THR A 104 -6.89 -11.37 8.17
C THR A 104 -8.16 -11.43 7.31
N PRO A 105 -9.08 -12.38 7.55
CA PRO A 105 -10.33 -12.48 6.78
C PRO A 105 -11.17 -11.18 6.80
N ALA A 106 -11.19 -10.47 7.94
CA ALA A 106 -11.92 -9.20 8.06
C ALA A 106 -11.29 -8.10 7.18
N THR A 107 -9.97 -7.95 7.23
CA THR A 107 -9.22 -7.00 6.42
C THR A 107 -9.31 -7.33 4.93
N ARG A 108 -9.28 -8.61 4.58
CA ARG A 108 -9.51 -9.07 3.21
C ARG A 108 -10.88 -8.67 2.66
N ALA A 109 -11.94 -8.85 3.44
CA ALA A 109 -13.29 -8.49 3.01
C ALA A 109 -13.42 -6.98 2.72
N GLU A 110 -12.94 -6.12 3.63
CA GLU A 110 -12.95 -4.67 3.44
C GLU A 110 -12.04 -4.24 2.28
N GLY A 111 -10.86 -4.86 2.17
CA GLY A 111 -9.89 -4.56 1.12
C GLY A 111 -10.38 -4.94 -0.28
N GLU A 112 -11.02 -6.10 -0.45
CA GLU A 112 -11.60 -6.49 -1.75
C GLU A 112 -12.75 -5.55 -2.16
N ALA A 113 -13.58 -5.13 -1.20
CA ALA A 113 -14.62 -4.13 -1.47
C ALA A 113 -14.02 -2.77 -1.86
N LEU A 114 -12.93 -2.33 -1.21
CA LEU A 114 -12.21 -1.11 -1.55
C LEU A 114 -11.60 -1.19 -2.96
N ILE A 115 -10.94 -2.31 -3.30
CA ILE A 115 -10.37 -2.55 -4.64
C ILE A 115 -11.44 -2.41 -5.71
N ALA A 116 -12.62 -3.00 -5.51
CA ALA A 116 -13.72 -2.90 -6.48
C ALA A 116 -14.16 -1.43 -6.69
N ARG A 117 -14.30 -0.65 -5.62
CA ARG A 117 -14.65 0.79 -5.71
C ARG A 117 -13.57 1.59 -6.45
N HIS A 118 -12.30 1.41 -6.10
CA HIS A 118 -11.19 2.15 -6.71
C HIS A 118 -10.94 1.76 -8.16
N LEU A 119 -11.09 0.47 -8.51
CA LEU A 119 -11.02 0.00 -9.90
C LEU A 119 -12.11 0.66 -10.76
N ALA A 120 -13.33 0.78 -10.25
CA ALA A 120 -14.43 1.44 -10.95
C ALA A 120 -14.19 2.95 -11.17
N ARG A 121 -13.41 3.61 -10.29
CA ARG A 121 -13.03 5.04 -10.39
C ARG A 121 -11.96 5.32 -11.44
N ILE A 122 -11.29 4.30 -11.98
CA ILE A 122 -10.33 4.51 -13.08
C ILE A 122 -11.10 4.93 -14.34
N ALA A 123 -10.92 6.18 -14.75
CA ALA A 123 -11.64 6.78 -15.87
C ALA A 123 -11.18 6.24 -17.24
N ASP A 124 -9.88 5.95 -17.39
CA ASP A 124 -9.34 5.34 -18.62
C ASP A 124 -9.74 3.87 -18.69
N GLU A 125 -10.60 3.53 -19.65
CA GLU A 125 -11.13 2.18 -19.82
C GLU A 125 -10.06 1.15 -20.15
N LYS A 126 -9.02 1.52 -20.90
CA LYS A 126 -7.92 0.62 -21.26
C LYS A 126 -7.09 0.32 -20.04
N LEU A 127 -6.77 1.36 -19.25
CA LEU A 127 -6.06 1.19 -17.99
C LEU A 127 -6.87 0.35 -17.01
N ARG A 128 -8.17 0.63 -16.87
CA ARG A 128 -9.08 -0.14 -16.00
C ARG A 128 -9.12 -1.61 -16.40
N ALA A 129 -9.25 -1.91 -17.69
CA ALA A 129 -9.26 -3.28 -18.20
C ALA A 129 -7.91 -3.99 -17.97
N TRP A 130 -6.80 -3.29 -18.19
CA TRP A 130 -5.46 -3.81 -17.90
C TRP A 130 -5.31 -4.14 -16.41
N THR A 131 -5.67 -3.20 -15.53
CA THR A 131 -5.60 -3.39 -14.08
C THR A 131 -6.48 -4.55 -13.63
N ALA A 132 -7.70 -4.66 -14.14
CA ALA A 132 -8.59 -5.78 -13.85
C ALA A 132 -7.94 -7.13 -14.22
N ARG A 133 -7.32 -7.21 -15.40
CA ARG A 133 -6.58 -8.41 -15.81
C ARG A 133 -5.42 -8.73 -14.88
N GLN A 134 -4.64 -7.73 -14.46
CA GLN A 134 -3.53 -7.95 -13.54
C GLN A 134 -4.00 -8.42 -12.17
N LEU A 135 -5.13 -7.90 -11.67
CA LEU A 135 -5.73 -8.39 -10.44
C LEU A 135 -6.10 -9.88 -10.55
N GLU A 136 -6.64 -10.33 -11.68
CA GLU A 136 -6.92 -11.76 -11.91
C GLU A 136 -5.63 -12.60 -11.98
N GLU A 137 -4.59 -12.11 -12.66
CA GLU A 137 -3.28 -12.78 -12.66
C GLU A 137 -2.70 -12.88 -11.24
N THR A 138 -2.84 -11.84 -10.41
CA THR A 138 -2.46 -11.86 -9.00
C THR A 138 -3.25 -12.89 -8.19
N ARG A 139 -4.57 -13.00 -8.41
CA ARG A 139 -5.41 -14.06 -7.80
C ARG A 139 -4.97 -15.45 -8.21
N ALA A 140 -4.49 -15.61 -9.44
CA ALA A 140 -3.94 -16.86 -9.96
C ALA A 140 -2.52 -17.17 -9.45
N GLY A 141 -1.93 -16.30 -8.62
CA GLY A 141 -0.62 -16.53 -8.00
C GLY A 141 0.53 -15.73 -8.60
N ALA A 142 0.30 -14.91 -9.64
CA ALA A 142 1.32 -13.98 -10.11
C ALA A 142 1.63 -12.94 -9.01
N ARG A 143 2.89 -12.52 -8.94
CA ARG A 143 3.36 -11.51 -7.98
C ARG A 143 4.27 -10.52 -8.68
N ASP A 144 4.42 -9.35 -8.07
CA ASP A 144 5.26 -8.25 -8.55
C ASP A 144 4.89 -7.77 -9.96
N LEU A 145 3.59 -7.55 -10.18
CA LEU A 145 3.07 -6.97 -11.42
C LEU A 145 3.00 -5.44 -11.30
N TYR A 146 3.53 -4.73 -12.30
CA TYR A 146 3.57 -3.28 -12.30
C TYR A 146 3.62 -2.68 -13.72
N VAL A 147 2.98 -1.52 -13.87
CA VAL A 147 3.06 -0.67 -15.07
C VAL A 147 4.16 0.35 -14.97
#